data_AF-H3RLN2-F1
#
_entry.id   AF-H3RLN2-F1
#
_cell.length_a   1.000
_cell.length_b   1.000
_cell.length_c   1.000
_cell.angle_alpha   90.00
_cell.angle_beta   90.00
_cell.angle_gamma   90.00
#
_symmetry.space_group_name_H-M   'P 1'
#
loop_
_entity.id
_entity.type
_entity.pdbx_description
1 polymer ?
#
loop_
_entity_poly.entity_id
_entity_poly.type
_entity_poly.pdbx_seq_one_letter_code
_entity_poly.pdbx_strand_id
1 'polypeptide(L)'
;MDDVIFVDNFGPQGPYPLREPFYHEVELFYAEAKKTNAHEAMGVLIGKITGKAPASLDNLPLRVVRRGQAFLLHFINYEAKGSDAAEIEIPLDKQITSLNGQEAWESVPLREPSFAEFKAYYAELEAKDAATALLSLMSALSGVNRQALRKLPITKFREAEKYLVGFLRYFPDATNGKTA
;
A
#
# COMPACT_ATOMS: atom_id res chain seq x y z
N MET A 1 16.30 18.64 14.77
CA MET A 1 16.70 17.71 15.84
C MET A 1 15.95 16.44 15.52
N ASP A 2 16.55 15.58 14.69
CA ASP A 2 15.98 14.26 14.41
C ASP A 2 15.70 13.58 15.75
N ASP A 3 14.49 13.09 15.91
CA ASP A 3 13.93 12.65 17.18
C ASP A 3 14.78 11.50 17.75
N VAL A 4 15.72 11.82 18.65
CA VAL A 4 16.67 10.86 19.24
C VAL A 4 15.95 9.64 19.80
N ILE A 5 14.75 9.83 20.35
CA ILE A 5 13.90 8.73 20.83
C ILE A 5 13.54 7.78 19.69
N PHE A 6 13.19 8.30 18.51
CA PHE A 6 12.92 7.47 17.35
C PHE A 6 14.20 6.78 16.86
N VAL A 7 15.29 7.52 16.67
CA VAL A 7 16.54 6.96 16.11
C VAL A 7 17.06 5.80 16.95
N ASP A 8 17.10 5.97 18.27
CA ASP A 8 17.65 4.97 19.21
C ASP A 8 16.77 3.72 19.32
N ASN A 9 15.48 3.79 18.99
CA ASN A 9 14.52 2.71 19.19
C ASN A 9 14.06 2.06 17.88
N PHE A 10 13.72 2.89 16.89
CA PHE A 10 13.08 2.50 15.63
C PHE A 10 13.90 2.86 14.39
N GLY A 11 15.03 3.54 14.54
CA GLY A 11 15.96 3.75 13.43
C GLY A 11 16.57 2.43 12.93
N PRO A 12 17.32 2.46 11.80
CA PRO A 12 17.87 1.24 11.19
C PRO A 12 18.76 0.39 12.12
N GLN A 13 19.41 1.01 13.10
CA GLN A 13 20.26 0.36 14.11
C GLN A 13 19.56 0.19 15.46
N GLY A 14 18.32 0.68 15.59
CA GLY A 14 17.54 0.55 16.81
C GLY A 14 17.07 -0.89 17.04
N PRO A 15 16.66 -1.24 18.27
CA PRO A 15 16.14 -2.56 18.58
C PRO A 15 14.91 -2.93 17.74
N TYR A 16 14.06 -1.97 17.34
CA TYR A 16 12.82 -2.20 16.58
C TYR A 16 12.87 -1.47 15.22
N PRO A 17 13.77 -1.84 14.29
CA PRO A 17 14.02 -1.05 13.10
C PRO A 17 12.77 -0.97 12.23
N LEU A 18 12.19 0.23 12.12
CA LEU A 18 11.03 0.48 11.29
C LEU A 18 11.46 0.94 9.89
N ARG A 19 10.62 0.58 8.93
CA ARG A 19 10.66 1.04 7.55
C ARG A 19 9.23 1.35 7.11
N GLU A 20 9.11 1.96 5.93
CA GLU A 20 7.82 2.00 5.25
C GLU A 20 7.23 0.56 5.19
N PRO A 21 5.97 0.37 5.60
CA PRO A 21 5.33 -0.93 5.51
C PRO A 21 5.01 -1.27 4.05
N PHE A 22 5.07 -2.55 3.75
CA PHE A 22 4.54 -3.07 2.50
C PHE A 22 3.01 -3.10 2.54
N TYR A 23 2.39 -3.05 1.37
CA TYR A 23 0.93 -3.07 1.23
C TYR A 23 0.28 -4.22 2.02
N HIS A 24 0.79 -5.44 1.88
CA HIS A 24 0.23 -6.59 2.61
C HIS A 24 0.37 -6.50 4.14
N GLU A 25 1.36 -5.77 4.65
CA GLU A 25 1.51 -5.53 6.09
C GLU A 25 0.45 -4.53 6.59
N VAL A 26 0.13 -3.54 5.76
CA VAL A 26 -0.95 -2.58 6.04
C VAL A 26 -2.34 -3.23 5.93
N GLU A 27 -2.55 -4.16 5.00
CA GLU A 27 -3.79 -4.97 4.97
C GLU A 27 -4.00 -5.74 6.26
N LEU A 28 -2.93 -6.37 6.79
CA LEU A 28 -2.98 -7.06 8.09
C LEU A 28 -3.32 -6.08 9.22
N PHE A 29 -2.74 -4.88 9.21
CA PHE A 29 -3.09 -3.83 10.16
C PHE A 29 -4.60 -3.49 10.13
N TYR A 30 -5.18 -3.25 8.95
CA TYR A 30 -6.62 -2.95 8.85
C TYR A 30 -7.51 -4.12 9.25
N ALA A 31 -7.10 -5.36 8.94
CA ALA A 31 -7.81 -6.55 9.38
C ALA A 31 -7.78 -6.70 10.91
N GLU A 32 -6.66 -6.34 11.54
CA GLU A 32 -6.48 -6.38 12.99
C GLU A 32 -7.25 -5.26 13.70
N ALA A 33 -7.20 -4.03 13.17
CA ALA A 33 -7.91 -2.87 13.71
C ALA A 33 -9.45 -3.01 13.69
N LYS A 34 -9.99 -3.98 12.94
CA LYS A 34 -11.41 -4.36 12.99
C LYS A 34 -11.75 -5.26 14.19
N LYS A 35 -10.76 -5.93 14.76
CA LYS A 35 -10.90 -6.90 15.86
C LYS A 35 -10.48 -6.31 17.21
N THR A 36 -9.51 -5.40 17.18
CA THR A 36 -8.87 -4.79 18.35
C THR A 36 -8.87 -3.27 18.24
N ASN A 37 -8.27 -2.57 19.20
CA ASN A 37 -8.08 -1.13 19.09
C ASN A 37 -6.88 -0.77 18.19
N ALA A 38 -6.84 0.49 17.72
CA ALA A 38 -5.79 0.95 16.80
C ALA A 38 -4.36 0.87 17.38
N HIS A 39 -4.18 0.98 18.70
CA HIS A 39 -2.86 0.87 19.31
C HIS A 39 -2.35 -0.58 19.32
N GLU A 40 -3.24 -1.55 19.59
CA GLU A 40 -2.92 -2.99 19.48
C GLU A 40 -2.60 -3.38 18.04
N ALA A 41 -3.41 -2.96 17.08
CA ALA A 41 -3.15 -3.20 15.66
C ALA A 41 -1.81 -2.58 15.20
N MET A 42 -1.45 -1.40 15.71
CA MET A 42 -0.14 -0.80 15.48
C MET A 42 1.00 -1.61 16.10
N GLY A 43 0.82 -2.18 17.29
CA GLY A 43 1.78 -3.09 17.89
C GLY A 43 2.02 -4.34 17.04
N VAL A 44 0.94 -4.89 16.47
CA VAL A 44 1.02 -6.00 15.50
C VAL A 44 1.78 -5.59 14.23
N LEU A 45 1.52 -4.40 13.70
CA LEU A 45 2.23 -3.89 12.52
C LEU A 45 3.72 -3.68 12.79
N ILE A 46 4.08 -3.07 13.93
CA ILE A 46 5.49 -2.92 14.35
C ILE A 46 6.14 -4.31 14.45
N GLY A 47 5.47 -5.27 15.09
CA GLY A 47 5.97 -6.64 15.19
C GLY A 47 6.18 -7.29 13.82
N LYS A 48 5.25 -7.08 12.89
CA LYS A 48 5.34 -7.61 11.52
C LYS A 48 6.54 -7.05 10.75
N ILE A 49 6.77 -5.74 10.83
CA ILE A 49 7.88 -5.05 10.13
C ILE A 49 9.24 -5.44 10.73
N THR A 50 9.31 -5.52 12.06
CA THR A 50 10.57 -5.73 12.80
C THR A 50 10.91 -7.20 13.02
N GLY A 51 9.96 -8.11 12.79
CA GLY A 51 10.07 -9.53 13.13
C GLY A 51 9.96 -9.83 14.62
N LYS A 52 9.57 -8.86 15.46
CA LYS A 52 9.43 -9.05 16.91
C LYS A 52 8.00 -9.37 17.33
N ALA A 53 7.86 -10.06 18.46
CA ALA A 53 6.55 -10.27 19.06
C ALA A 53 5.94 -8.94 19.54
N PRO A 54 4.64 -8.67 19.32
CA PRO A 54 4.00 -7.43 19.78
C PRO A 54 4.17 -7.17 21.28
N ALA A 55 4.11 -8.22 22.11
CA ALA A 55 4.31 -8.15 23.56
C ALA A 55 5.70 -7.64 23.98
N SER A 56 6.69 -7.66 23.07
CA SER A 56 7.99 -7.05 23.35
C SER A 56 7.93 -5.52 23.46
N LEU A 57 6.82 -4.89 23.09
CA LEU A 57 6.58 -3.46 23.25
C LEU A 57 6.01 -3.09 24.64
N ASP A 58 5.47 -4.06 25.39
CA ASP A 58 4.72 -3.81 26.63
C ASP A 58 5.56 -3.13 27.72
N ASN A 59 6.87 -3.36 27.72
CA ASN A 59 7.80 -2.78 28.67
C ASN A 59 8.43 -1.46 28.20
N LEU A 60 8.13 -1.00 26.98
CA LEU A 60 8.64 0.27 26.48
C LEU A 60 7.87 1.45 27.06
N PRO A 61 8.53 2.59 27.36
CA PRO A 61 7.83 3.80 27.72
C PRO A 61 6.85 4.20 26.62
N LEU A 62 5.59 4.56 26.97
CA LEU A 62 4.55 4.90 26.00
C LEU A 62 4.97 5.97 24.99
N ARG A 63 5.77 6.96 25.43
CA ARG A 63 6.32 8.00 24.55
C ARG A 63 7.17 7.43 23.40
N VAL A 64 7.90 6.34 23.65
CA VAL A 64 8.72 5.63 22.67
C VAL A 64 7.78 4.96 21.67
N VAL A 65 6.86 4.12 22.14
CA VAL A 65 5.88 3.42 21.28
C VAL A 65 5.12 4.39 20.38
N ARG A 66 4.71 5.55 20.91
CA ARG A 66 4.03 6.61 20.14
C ARG A 66 4.88 7.22 19.02
N ARG A 67 6.21 7.26 19.15
CA ARG A 67 7.10 7.69 18.05
C ARG A 67 7.07 6.70 16.90
N GLY A 68 7.12 5.40 17.19
CA GLY A 68 6.97 4.35 16.18
C GLY A 68 5.59 4.40 15.50
N GLN A 69 4.53 4.58 16.28
CA GLN A 69 3.16 4.74 15.74
C GLN A 69 3.04 5.97 14.83
N ALA A 70 3.58 7.12 15.25
CA ALA A 70 3.55 8.34 14.45
C ALA A 70 4.27 8.18 13.11
N PHE A 71 5.42 7.49 13.10
CA PHE A 71 6.15 7.15 11.88
C PHE A 71 5.30 6.29 10.93
N LEU A 72 4.66 5.23 11.42
CA LEU A 72 3.83 4.36 10.58
C LEU A 72 2.56 5.05 10.07
N LEU A 73 1.95 5.90 10.90
CA LEU A 73 0.78 6.68 10.51
C LEU A 73 1.06 7.65 9.36
N HIS A 74 2.30 8.14 9.22
CA HIS A 74 2.68 8.95 8.05
C HIS A 74 2.43 8.20 6.74
N PHE A 75 2.79 6.91 6.68
CA PHE A 75 2.58 6.07 5.50
C PHE A 75 1.14 5.57 5.38
N ILE A 76 0.51 5.18 6.50
CA ILE A 76 -0.89 4.73 6.51
C ILE A 76 -1.86 5.86 6.18
N ASN A 77 -1.48 7.13 6.36
CA ASN A 77 -2.31 8.27 5.97
C ASN A 77 -1.79 8.96 4.70
N TYR A 78 -0.83 8.36 3.99
CA TYR A 78 -0.33 8.92 2.74
C TYR A 78 -1.43 9.04 1.69
N GLU A 79 -1.67 10.25 1.20
CA GLU A 79 -2.59 10.48 0.09
C GLU A 79 -1.80 10.69 -1.20
N ALA A 80 -1.91 9.73 -2.12
CA ALA A 80 -1.27 9.84 -3.42
C ALA A 80 -1.92 10.93 -4.28
N LYS A 81 -1.09 11.61 -5.08
CA LYS A 81 -1.56 12.55 -6.10
C LYS A 81 -2.07 11.76 -7.31
N GLY A 82 -3.22 12.20 -7.85
CA GLY A 82 -3.72 11.64 -9.11
C GLY A 82 -2.84 12.03 -10.30
N SER A 83 -3.00 11.31 -11.40
CA SER A 83 -2.40 11.61 -12.70
C SER A 83 -3.45 11.40 -13.78
N ASP A 84 -3.54 12.33 -14.72
CA ASP A 84 -4.41 12.24 -15.90
C ASP A 84 -3.64 11.73 -17.13
N ALA A 85 -2.39 11.27 -16.94
CA ALA A 85 -1.58 10.71 -18.01
C ALA A 85 -2.19 9.38 -18.50
N ALA A 86 -2.05 9.07 -19.79
CA ALA A 86 -2.49 7.79 -20.35
C ALA A 86 -1.64 6.60 -19.84
N GLU A 87 -0.40 6.88 -19.42
CA GLU A 87 0.53 5.91 -18.85
C GLU A 87 1.38 6.56 -17.75
N ILE A 88 1.74 5.78 -16.74
CA ILE A 88 2.69 6.16 -15.68
C ILE A 88 3.66 5.02 -15.42
N GLU A 89 4.82 5.35 -14.87
CA GLU A 89 5.77 4.38 -14.34
C GLU A 89 6.00 4.68 -12.87
N ILE A 90 5.77 3.68 -12.02
CA ILE A 90 5.98 3.80 -10.57
C ILE A 90 7.36 3.22 -10.24
N PRO A 91 8.37 4.06 -9.96
CA PRO A 91 9.71 3.58 -9.66
C PRO A 91 9.78 2.96 -8.27
N LEU A 92 10.59 1.92 -8.12
CA LEU A 92 10.82 1.22 -6.86
C LEU A 92 12.26 1.44 -6.39
N ASP A 93 12.42 1.97 -5.17
CA ASP A 93 13.75 2.15 -4.56
C ASP A 93 14.45 0.79 -4.30
N LYS A 94 13.65 -0.28 -4.19
CA LYS A 94 14.11 -1.66 -4.07
C LYS A 94 13.26 -2.55 -4.95
N GLN A 95 13.92 -3.42 -5.72
CA GLN A 95 13.23 -4.38 -6.56
C GLN A 95 12.26 -5.26 -5.75
N ILE A 96 11.08 -5.50 -6.30
CA ILE A 96 10.16 -6.53 -5.82
C ILE A 96 10.38 -7.80 -6.64
N THR A 97 10.15 -8.96 -6.03
CA THR A 97 10.40 -10.25 -6.67
C THR A 97 9.23 -11.21 -6.55
N SER A 98 9.13 -12.12 -7.50
CA SER A 98 8.21 -13.27 -7.46
C SER A 98 8.49 -14.17 -6.25
N LEU A 99 7.58 -15.09 -5.93
CA LEU A 99 7.78 -16.00 -4.79
C LEU A 99 9.04 -16.87 -4.92
N ASN A 100 9.39 -17.28 -6.14
CA ASN A 100 10.57 -18.09 -6.41
C ASN A 100 11.83 -17.25 -6.73
N GLY A 101 11.72 -15.92 -6.71
CA GLY A 101 12.82 -15.00 -7.00
C GLY A 101 13.31 -15.00 -8.45
N GLN A 102 12.62 -15.67 -9.37
CA GLN A 102 13.02 -15.74 -10.77
C GLN A 102 12.73 -14.45 -11.54
N GLU A 103 11.70 -13.73 -11.13
CA GLU A 103 11.30 -12.47 -11.74
C GLU A 103 11.51 -11.35 -10.73
N ALA A 104 12.07 -10.24 -11.21
CA ALA A 104 12.32 -9.04 -10.43
C ALA A 104 11.89 -7.82 -11.23
N TRP A 105 11.33 -6.83 -10.53
CA TRP A 105 10.86 -5.59 -11.11
C TRP A 105 11.43 -4.41 -10.34
N GLU A 106 11.99 -3.44 -11.08
CA GLU A 106 12.50 -2.17 -10.56
C GLU A 106 11.47 -1.04 -10.69
N SER A 107 10.42 -1.26 -11.48
CA SER A 107 9.30 -0.35 -11.66
C SER A 107 8.00 -1.10 -11.90
N VAL A 108 6.88 -0.41 -11.73
CA VAL A 108 5.55 -0.88 -12.11
C VAL A 108 4.99 0.06 -13.18
N PRO A 109 5.09 -0.30 -14.47
CA PRO A 109 4.44 0.46 -15.53
C PRO A 109 2.93 0.25 -15.47
N LEU A 110 2.14 1.30 -15.63
CA LEU A 110 0.69 1.22 -15.70
C LEU A 110 0.20 2.07 -16.86
N ARG A 111 -0.77 1.54 -17.61
CA ARG A 111 -1.49 2.27 -18.65
C ARG A 111 -2.97 2.40 -18.29
N GLU A 112 -3.66 3.27 -18.99
CA GLU A 112 -5.12 3.36 -18.94
C GLU A 112 -5.76 1.96 -19.18
N PRO A 113 -6.73 1.54 -18.34
CA PRO A 113 -7.46 0.31 -18.56
C PRO A 113 -8.33 0.36 -19.82
N SER A 114 -8.32 -0.71 -20.60
CA SER A 114 -9.33 -0.89 -21.64
C SER A 114 -10.72 -1.18 -21.04
N PHE A 115 -11.78 -0.99 -21.81
CA PHE A 115 -13.14 -1.30 -21.35
C PHE A 115 -13.32 -2.80 -21.00
N ALA A 116 -12.55 -3.69 -21.63
CA ALA A 116 -12.58 -5.12 -21.30
C ALA A 116 -11.99 -5.37 -19.89
N GLU A 117 -10.87 -4.73 -19.57
CA GLU A 117 -10.21 -4.81 -18.27
C GLU A 117 -11.03 -4.10 -17.18
N PHE A 118 -11.70 -2.99 -17.51
CA PHE A 118 -12.68 -2.34 -16.64
C PHE A 118 -13.80 -3.30 -16.24
N LYS A 119 -14.43 -3.97 -17.21
CA LYS A 119 -15.48 -4.97 -16.92
C LYS A 119 -14.95 -6.14 -16.09
N ALA A 120 -13.75 -6.62 -16.38
CA ALA A 120 -13.12 -7.70 -15.61
C ALA A 120 -12.87 -7.27 -14.16
N TYR A 121 -12.43 -6.03 -13.93
CA TYR A 121 -12.28 -5.46 -12.59
C TYR A 121 -13.60 -5.46 -11.81
N TYR A 122 -14.69 -4.96 -12.39
CA TYR A 122 -15.98 -4.93 -11.71
C TYR A 122 -16.54 -6.34 -11.45
N ALA A 123 -16.36 -7.27 -12.38
CA ALA A 123 -16.73 -8.67 -12.16
C ALA A 123 -15.94 -9.30 -11.00
N GLU A 124 -14.64 -9.02 -10.89
CA GLU A 124 -13.82 -9.52 -9.78
C GLU A 124 -14.14 -8.80 -8.46
N LEU A 125 -14.49 -7.52 -8.50
CA LEU A 125 -14.95 -6.75 -7.34
C LEU A 125 -16.25 -7.32 -6.76
N GLU A 126 -17.21 -7.71 -7.61
CA GLU A 126 -18.45 -8.37 -7.21
C GLU A 126 -18.20 -9.78 -6.63
N ALA A 127 -17.28 -10.53 -7.23
CA ALA A 127 -16.98 -11.90 -6.81
C ALA A 127 -16.12 -12.00 -5.55
N LYS A 128 -15.32 -10.96 -5.26
CA LYS A 128 -14.32 -10.97 -4.19
C LYS A 128 -14.37 -9.66 -3.38
N ASP A 129 -13.26 -8.94 -3.34
CA ASP A 129 -13.07 -7.71 -2.60
C ASP A 129 -12.26 -6.70 -3.44
N ALA A 130 -12.34 -5.43 -3.06
CA ALA A 130 -11.73 -4.33 -3.79
C ALA A 130 -10.20 -4.43 -3.91
N ALA A 131 -9.53 -4.92 -2.87
CA ALA A 131 -8.08 -5.09 -2.86
C ALA A 131 -7.65 -6.17 -3.86
N THR A 132 -8.35 -7.31 -3.87
CA THR A 132 -8.08 -8.40 -4.81
C THR A 132 -8.34 -7.98 -6.26
N ALA A 133 -9.47 -7.31 -6.53
CA ALA A 133 -9.80 -6.82 -7.86
C ALA A 133 -8.77 -5.80 -8.37
N LEU A 134 -8.34 -4.88 -7.50
CA LEU A 134 -7.35 -3.86 -7.84
C LEU A 134 -5.98 -4.48 -8.14
N LEU A 135 -5.52 -5.43 -7.32
CA LEU A 135 -4.26 -6.15 -7.57
C LEU A 135 -4.29 -6.92 -8.90
N SER A 136 -5.42 -7.53 -9.24
CA SER A 136 -5.59 -8.19 -10.55
C SER A 136 -5.52 -7.21 -11.71
N LEU A 137 -6.16 -6.05 -11.58
CA LEU A 137 -6.09 -5.01 -12.60
C LEU A 137 -4.66 -4.47 -12.76
N MET A 138 -3.99 -4.13 -11.65
CA MET A 138 -2.58 -3.72 -11.67
C MET A 138 -1.69 -4.78 -12.34
N SER A 139 -1.92 -6.06 -12.04
CA SER A 139 -1.16 -7.15 -12.63
C SER A 139 -1.37 -7.28 -14.13
N ALA A 140 -2.62 -7.16 -14.60
CA ALA A 140 -2.96 -7.21 -16.02
C ALA A 140 -2.34 -6.04 -16.81
N LEU A 141 -2.30 -4.84 -16.22
CA LEU A 141 -1.81 -3.63 -16.88
C LEU A 141 -0.28 -3.51 -16.87
N SER A 142 0.38 -4.03 -15.84
CA SER A 142 1.83 -3.90 -15.65
C SER A 142 2.65 -5.12 -16.07
N GLY A 143 2.02 -6.30 -16.17
CA GLY A 143 2.72 -7.58 -16.29
C GLY A 143 3.42 -8.05 -15.00
N VAL A 144 3.37 -7.27 -13.91
CA VAL A 144 3.90 -7.66 -12.61
C VAL A 144 2.92 -8.63 -11.95
N ASN A 145 3.40 -9.77 -11.43
CA ASN A 145 2.50 -10.72 -10.80
C ASN A 145 1.91 -10.16 -9.48
N ARG A 146 0.69 -10.61 -9.13
CA ARG A 146 -0.05 -10.14 -7.93
C ARG A 146 0.72 -10.31 -6.62
N GLN A 147 1.52 -11.37 -6.48
CA GLN A 147 2.25 -11.64 -5.23
C GLN A 147 3.41 -10.68 -5.04
N ALA A 148 4.08 -10.28 -6.13
CA ALA A 148 5.09 -9.23 -6.11
C ALA A 148 4.45 -7.86 -5.81
N LEU A 149 3.30 -7.54 -6.43
CA LEU A 149 2.56 -6.30 -6.16
C LEU A 149 2.16 -6.14 -4.68
N ARG A 150 1.85 -7.24 -3.98
CA ARG A 150 1.57 -7.22 -2.53
C ARG A 150 2.78 -6.78 -1.69
N LYS A 151 4.00 -6.91 -2.22
CA LYS A 151 5.26 -6.48 -1.58
C LYS A 151 5.64 -5.03 -1.93
N LEU A 152 4.80 -4.29 -2.64
CA LEU A 152 5.04 -2.87 -2.87
C LEU A 152 5.05 -2.10 -1.54
N PRO A 153 5.93 -1.09 -1.38
CA PRO A 153 5.78 -0.08 -0.34
C PRO A 153 4.38 0.55 -0.44
N ILE A 154 3.73 0.82 0.69
CA ILE A 154 2.34 1.28 0.72
C ILE A 154 2.13 2.58 -0.07
N THR A 155 3.11 3.48 -0.09
CA THR A 155 3.05 4.74 -0.86
C THR A 155 2.96 4.46 -2.35
N LYS A 156 3.81 3.57 -2.86
CA LYS A 156 3.82 3.11 -4.26
C LYS A 156 2.54 2.38 -4.64
N PHE A 157 2.02 1.54 -3.74
CA PHE A 157 0.71 0.92 -3.96
C PHE A 157 -0.40 1.97 -4.07
N ARG A 158 -0.39 3.01 -3.22
CA ARG A 158 -1.39 4.08 -3.25
C ARG A 158 -1.28 4.97 -4.48
N GLU A 159 -0.07 5.20 -4.99
CA GLU A 159 0.15 5.87 -6.29
C GLU A 159 -0.52 5.08 -7.41
N ALA A 160 -0.30 3.77 -7.46
CA ALA A 160 -0.93 2.87 -8.42
C ALA A 160 -2.47 2.86 -8.27
N GLU A 161 -2.96 2.75 -7.02
CA GLU A 161 -4.39 2.77 -6.72
C GLU A 161 -5.04 4.08 -7.17
N LYS A 162 -4.46 5.22 -6.80
CA LYS A 162 -5.01 6.53 -7.11
C LYS A 162 -5.09 6.78 -8.61
N TYR A 163 -4.07 6.37 -9.35
CA TYR A 163 -4.05 6.41 -10.81
C TYR A 163 -5.22 5.61 -11.41
N LEU A 164 -5.34 4.33 -11.06
CA LEU A 164 -6.38 3.46 -11.62
C LEU A 164 -7.79 3.88 -11.21
N VAL A 165 -7.97 4.28 -9.96
CA VAL A 165 -9.27 4.76 -9.45
C VAL A 165 -9.74 6.02 -10.19
N GLY A 166 -8.82 6.83 -10.72
CA GLY A 166 -9.15 7.97 -11.59
C GLY A 166 -10.01 7.56 -12.78
N PHE A 167 -9.63 6.49 -13.48
CA PHE A 167 -10.39 5.93 -14.60
C PHE A 167 -11.62 5.16 -14.15
N LEU A 168 -11.49 4.34 -13.10
CA LEU A 168 -12.58 3.47 -12.64
C LEU A 168 -13.79 4.25 -12.12
N ARG A 169 -13.57 5.44 -11.53
CA ARG A 169 -14.64 6.29 -10.98
C ARG A 169 -15.03 7.43 -11.89
N TYR A 170 -14.35 7.64 -13.00
CA TYR A 170 -14.72 8.68 -13.94
C TYR A 170 -16.07 8.35 -14.58
N PHE A 171 -16.99 9.28 -14.45
CA PHE A 171 -18.21 9.31 -15.24
C PHE A 171 -18.28 10.69 -15.90
N PRO A 172 -18.47 10.78 -17.23
CA PRO A 172 -18.51 12.08 -17.90
C PRO A 172 -19.72 12.88 -17.40
N ASP A 173 -19.51 14.14 -17.03
CA ASP A 173 -20.61 15.05 -16.73
C ASP A 173 -21.45 15.27 -18.01
N ALA A 174 -22.77 15.14 -17.89
CA ALA A 174 -23.72 15.19 -19.00
C ALA A 174 -23.83 16.54 -19.74
N THR A 175 -22.99 17.53 -19.41
CA THR A 175 -23.20 18.93 -19.78
C THR A 175 -23.01 19.26 -21.26
N ASN A 176 -22.60 18.32 -22.10
CA ASN A 176 -22.50 18.51 -23.55
C ASN A 176 -23.46 17.62 -24.36
N GLY A 177 -24.50 17.06 -23.73
CA GLY A 177 -25.55 16.28 -24.39
C GLY A 177 -26.75 17.09 -24.91
N LYS A 178 -26.57 18.35 -25.34
CA LYS A 178 -27.64 19.06 -26.08
C LYS A 178 -27.64 18.60 -27.54
N THR A 179 -28.34 17.50 -27.80
CA THR A 179 -29.06 17.33 -29.06
C THR A 179 -30.49 17.83 -28.88
N ALA A 180 -30.88 18.76 -29.76
CA ALA A 180 -32.15 19.51 -29.88
C ALA A 180 -32.30 20.74 -28.96
#